data_AF-A0A1C5WUP3-F1
#
_entry.id   AF-A0A1C5WUP3-F1
#
_cell.length_a   1.000
_cell.length_b   1.000
_cell.length_c   1.000
_cell.angle_alpha   90.00
_cell.angle_beta   90.00
_cell.angle_gamma   90.00
#
_symmetry.space_group_name_H-M   'P 1'
#
loop_
_entity.id
_entity.type
_entity.pdbx_description
1 polymer ?
#
loop_
_entity_poly.entity_id
_entity_poly.type
_entity_poly.pdbx_seq_one_letter_code
_entity_poly.pdbx_strand_id
1 'polypeptide(L)'
;MAVDFKYTLDHCRENSPNKAYHLIQAFAPGEVSYEEAHRIGKELADKVLEGKYSYVLTTHIDKGHIHNHIIFCAADNIKHNKYHDCKQSYYHIRKLSDELCKAHNLSIIIPGGERGKKYKERQSDQNGSTWKTQLRRDINFCIKSASTYEDFLLLMKAKGYEIKGESFEEVLPNTSLSILWIKNVLSVAVRNRLVRNTQRNVSGNASK
;
A
#
# COMPACT_ATOMS: atom_id res chain seq x y z
N MET A 1 12.99 17.63 -24.87
CA MET A 1 12.21 16.60 -24.12
C MET A 1 10.73 16.56 -24.51
N ALA A 2 9.99 17.68 -24.50
CA ALA A 2 8.56 17.64 -24.88
C ALA A 2 8.26 17.25 -26.35
N VAL A 3 9.14 17.63 -27.28
CA VAL A 3 9.04 17.26 -28.71
C VAL A 3 9.19 15.74 -28.91
N ASP A 4 10.04 15.12 -28.10
CA ASP A 4 10.37 13.70 -28.16
C ASP A 4 9.20 12.83 -27.67
N PHE A 5 8.54 13.25 -26.59
CA PHE A 5 7.31 12.59 -26.10
C PHE A 5 6.20 12.59 -27.15
N LYS A 6 5.94 13.75 -27.77
CA LYS A 6 4.88 13.87 -28.78
C LYS A 6 5.19 12.99 -30.00
N TYR A 7 6.41 13.07 -30.51
CA TYR A 7 6.84 12.29 -31.67
C TYR A 7 6.68 10.79 -31.44
N THR A 8 7.20 10.26 -30.32
CA THR A 8 7.13 8.83 -30.00
C THR A 8 5.70 8.35 -29.80
N LEU A 9 4.82 9.17 -29.22
CA LEU A 9 3.41 8.84 -29.04
C LEU A 9 2.61 8.85 -30.35
N ASP A 10 2.92 9.79 -31.26
CA ASP A 10 2.25 9.89 -32.56
C ASP A 10 2.61 8.71 -33.48
N HIS A 11 3.78 8.09 -33.26
CA HIS A 11 4.27 6.92 -34.02
C HIS A 11 4.07 5.59 -33.28
N CYS A 12 3.43 5.60 -32.11
CA CYS A 12 3.14 4.41 -31.32
C CYS A 12 2.19 3.48 -32.07
N ARG A 13 2.55 2.20 -32.17
CA ARG A 13 1.76 1.19 -32.90
C ARG A 13 0.42 0.89 -32.24
N GLU A 14 0.33 1.11 -30.93
CA GLU A 14 -0.87 0.90 -30.14
C GLU A 14 -1.54 2.23 -29.77
N ASN A 15 -2.82 2.37 -30.14
CA ASN A 15 -3.63 3.52 -29.77
C ASN A 15 -4.18 3.35 -28.34
N SER A 16 -3.46 3.89 -27.36
CA SER A 16 -3.89 3.93 -25.97
C SER A 16 -4.09 5.36 -25.45
N PRO A 17 -5.09 5.59 -24.57
CA PRO A 17 -5.25 6.89 -23.91
C PRO A 17 -4.12 7.21 -22.94
N ASN A 18 -3.42 6.20 -22.41
CA ASN A 18 -2.31 6.40 -21.48
C ASN A 18 -1.06 6.86 -22.24
N LYS A 19 -0.65 8.11 -22.01
CA LYS A 19 0.49 8.75 -22.70
C LYS A 19 1.79 8.71 -21.90
N ALA A 20 1.72 8.48 -20.60
CA ALA A 20 2.88 8.39 -19.72
C ALA A 20 2.59 7.52 -18.49
N TYR A 21 3.65 7.08 -17.84
CA TYR A 21 3.62 6.39 -16.56
C TYR A 21 4.28 7.25 -15.49
N HIS A 22 3.81 7.12 -14.26
CA HIS A 22 4.30 7.87 -13.11
C HIS A 22 4.79 6.92 -12.03
N LEU A 23 6.10 6.93 -11.79
CA LEU A 23 6.78 6.18 -10.75
C LEU A 23 7.16 7.11 -9.61
N ILE A 24 6.87 6.70 -8.37
CA ILE A 24 7.24 7.41 -7.15
C ILE A 24 8.19 6.54 -6.34
N GLN A 25 9.36 7.09 -6.02
CA GLN A 25 10.35 6.47 -5.14
C GLN A 25 10.51 7.35 -3.90
N ALA A 26 10.28 6.81 -2.71
CA ALA A 26 10.31 7.56 -1.47
C ALA A 26 11.32 6.94 -0.48
N PHE A 27 11.98 7.81 0.28
CA PHE A 27 13.02 7.45 1.25
C PHE A 27 12.53 7.68 2.68
N ALA A 28 13.17 7.07 3.68
CA ALA A 28 12.81 7.35 5.06
C ALA A 28 13.17 8.80 5.43
N PRO A 29 12.39 9.46 6.32
CA PRO A 29 12.71 10.82 6.76
C PRO A 29 14.13 10.92 7.33
N GLY A 30 14.92 11.89 6.85
CA GLY A 30 16.28 12.16 7.34
C GLY A 30 17.35 11.17 6.88
N GLU A 31 17.02 10.19 6.04
CA GLU A 31 17.93 9.11 5.65
C GLU A 31 18.84 9.47 4.45
N VAL A 32 18.39 10.38 3.59
CA VAL A 32 19.06 10.72 2.34
C VAL A 32 19.02 12.24 2.10
N SER A 33 20.03 12.79 1.43
CA SER A 33 20.01 14.17 0.94
C SER A 33 19.19 14.28 -0.37
N TYR A 34 18.80 15.49 -0.78
CA TYR A 34 18.02 15.66 -2.00
C TYR A 34 18.86 15.37 -3.26
N GLU A 35 20.15 15.72 -3.25
CA GLU A 35 21.08 15.41 -4.34
C GLU A 35 21.26 13.90 -4.49
N GLU A 36 21.42 13.21 -3.37
CA GLU A 36 21.62 11.77 -3.36
C GLU A 36 20.35 11.03 -3.77
N ALA A 37 19.19 11.47 -3.28
CA ALA A 37 17.91 10.95 -3.74
C ALA A 37 17.72 11.16 -5.24
N HIS A 38 18.05 12.35 -5.77
CA HIS A 38 17.96 12.63 -7.20
C HIS A 38 18.89 11.72 -8.02
N ARG A 39 20.13 11.52 -7.56
CA ARG A 39 21.09 10.60 -8.19
C ARG A 39 20.55 9.17 -8.25
N ILE A 40 20.07 8.64 -7.13
CA ILE A 40 19.47 7.29 -7.05
C ILE A 40 18.23 7.19 -7.95
N GLY A 41 17.40 8.24 -8.01
CA GLY A 41 16.23 8.29 -8.89
C GLY A 41 16.60 8.22 -10.37
N LYS A 42 17.69 8.88 -10.77
CA LYS A 42 18.23 8.83 -12.13
C LYS A 42 18.75 7.43 -12.45
N GLU A 43 19.53 6.83 -11.56
CA GLU A 43 20.03 5.45 -11.73
C GLU A 43 18.89 4.44 -11.85
N LEU A 44 17.83 4.60 -11.05
CA LEU A 44 16.63 3.77 -11.16
C LEU A 44 15.95 3.94 -12.52
N ALA A 45 15.74 5.18 -12.98
CA ALA A 45 15.13 5.45 -14.28
C ALA A 45 15.96 4.85 -15.43
N ASP A 46 17.28 5.02 -15.41
CA ASP A 46 18.18 4.50 -16.43
C ASP A 46 18.16 2.97 -16.47
N LYS A 47 18.12 2.30 -15.31
CA LYS A 47 18.01 0.83 -15.22
C LYS A 47 16.65 0.29 -15.66
N VAL A 48 15.56 0.98 -15.32
CA VAL A 48 14.19 0.54 -15.63
C VAL A 48 13.84 0.76 -17.09
N LEU A 49 14.30 1.89 -17.66
CA LEU A 49 13.92 2.31 -19.01
C LEU A 49 14.97 1.93 -20.05
N GLU A 50 16.18 1.57 -19.63
CA GLU A 50 17.27 1.07 -20.48
C GLU A 50 17.58 2.01 -21.67
N GLY A 51 17.38 3.33 -21.47
CA GLY A 51 17.52 4.34 -22.53
C GLY A 51 16.46 4.29 -23.65
N LYS A 52 15.47 3.41 -23.55
CA LYS A 52 14.42 3.21 -24.57
C LYS A 52 13.27 4.21 -24.44
N TYR A 53 13.05 4.77 -23.26
CA TYR A 53 11.93 5.67 -22.99
C TYR A 53 12.45 7.02 -22.50
N SER A 54 11.89 8.10 -23.05
CA SER A 54 12.15 9.45 -22.55
C SER A 54 11.46 9.65 -21.20
N TYR A 55 12.17 10.27 -20.24
CA TYR A 55 11.64 10.53 -18.90
C TYR A 55 12.02 11.90 -18.36
N VAL A 56 11.25 12.35 -17.37
CA VAL A 56 11.52 13.51 -16.52
C VAL A 56 11.57 13.03 -15.08
N LEU A 57 12.58 13.46 -14.35
CA LEU A 57 12.76 13.18 -12.93
C LEU A 57 12.68 14.49 -12.13
N THR A 58 11.82 14.54 -11.13
CA THR A 58 11.77 15.62 -10.14
C THR A 58 11.92 15.06 -8.72
N THR A 59 12.59 15.80 -7.85
CA THR A 59 12.80 15.42 -6.45
C THR A 59 12.09 16.43 -5.56
N HIS A 60 11.24 15.95 -4.67
CA HIS A 60 10.43 16.75 -3.76
C HIS A 60 10.94 16.63 -2.33
N ILE A 61 10.91 17.74 -1.60
CA ILE A 61 11.38 17.89 -0.22
C ILE A 61 10.32 18.48 0.72
N ASP A 62 9.09 18.63 0.24
CA ASP A 62 8.01 19.43 0.83
C ASP A 62 7.12 18.66 1.84
N LYS A 63 7.18 17.32 1.86
CA LYS A 63 6.25 16.45 2.63
C LYS A 63 6.88 15.77 3.85
N GLY A 64 7.91 16.38 4.43
CA GLY A 64 8.63 15.84 5.59
C GLY A 64 9.47 14.58 5.29
N HIS A 65 9.56 14.19 4.02
CA HIS A 65 10.45 13.15 3.52
C HIS A 65 10.77 13.42 2.05
N ILE A 66 11.94 12.98 1.62
CA ILE A 66 12.39 13.14 0.24
C ILE A 66 11.77 12.05 -0.63
N HIS A 67 11.25 12.43 -1.79
CA HIS A 67 10.72 11.49 -2.77
C HIS A 67 10.96 11.98 -4.20
N ASN A 68 11.19 11.04 -5.10
CA ASN A 68 11.33 11.26 -6.52
C ASN A 68 10.02 10.97 -7.25
N HIS A 69 9.71 11.79 -8.24
CA HIS A 69 8.71 11.53 -9.26
C HIS A 69 9.42 11.33 -10.60
N ILE A 70 9.27 10.14 -11.18
CA ILE A 70 9.78 9.80 -12.50
C ILE A 70 8.58 9.64 -13.42
N ILE A 71 8.46 10.52 -14.42
CA ILE A 71 7.42 10.47 -15.44
C ILE A 71 8.06 10.07 -16.76
N PHE A 72 7.65 8.95 -17.34
CA PHE A 72 8.22 8.46 -18.59
C PHE A 72 7.16 8.18 -19.66
N CYS A 73 7.57 8.31 -20.92
CA CYS A 73 6.70 8.13 -22.07
C CYS A 73 6.11 6.72 -22.10
N ALA A 74 4.84 6.59 -22.46
CA ALA A 74 4.20 5.27 -22.56
C ALA A 74 4.71 4.44 -23.74
N ALA A 75 5.39 5.04 -24.71
CA ALA A 75 5.93 4.37 -25.88
C ALA A 75 7.45 4.53 -25.96
N ASP A 76 8.13 3.52 -26.50
CA ASP A 76 9.58 3.49 -26.61
C ASP A 76 10.07 4.21 -27.89
N ASN A 77 11.25 4.82 -27.82
CA ASN A 77 11.81 5.65 -28.89
C ASN A 77 12.42 4.84 -30.05
N ILE A 78 12.56 3.51 -29.92
CA ILE A 78 13.26 2.66 -30.89
C ILE A 78 12.26 1.90 -31.78
N LYS A 79 11.31 1.20 -31.15
CA LYS A 79 10.31 0.34 -31.80
C LYS A 79 8.91 0.93 -31.74
N HIS A 80 8.70 2.01 -30.97
CA HIS A 80 7.40 2.63 -30.75
C HIS A 80 6.35 1.65 -30.22
N ASN A 81 6.81 0.70 -29.42
CA ASN A 81 5.96 -0.21 -28.67
C ASN A 81 5.64 0.41 -27.32
N LYS A 82 4.52 -0.01 -26.75
CA LYS A 82 4.06 0.48 -25.47
C LYS A 82 4.81 -0.17 -24.31
N TYR A 83 5.03 0.59 -23.24
CA TYR A 83 5.57 0.06 -22.00
C TYR A 83 4.63 -0.98 -21.40
N HIS A 84 5.19 -2.13 -21.07
CA HIS A 84 4.44 -3.27 -20.56
C HIS A 84 4.32 -3.20 -19.03
N ASP A 85 3.37 -2.39 -18.56
CA ASP A 85 3.02 -2.29 -17.14
C ASP A 85 2.19 -3.50 -16.68
N CYS A 86 2.85 -4.37 -15.94
CA CYS A 86 2.24 -5.55 -15.32
C CYS A 86 2.82 -5.81 -13.92
N LYS A 87 2.21 -6.74 -13.19
CA LYS A 87 2.64 -7.14 -11.84
C LYS A 87 4.14 -7.51 -11.78
N GLN A 88 4.65 -8.19 -12.81
CA GLN A 88 6.07 -8.55 -12.90
C GLN A 88 6.97 -7.31 -13.02
N SER A 89 6.61 -6.36 -13.90
CA SER A 89 7.36 -5.11 -14.05
C SER A 89 7.39 -4.30 -12.75
N TYR A 90 6.27 -4.26 -12.03
CA TYR A 90 6.19 -3.59 -10.73
C TYR A 90 7.16 -4.20 -9.69
N TYR A 91 7.19 -5.53 -9.55
CA TYR A 91 8.13 -6.17 -8.61
C TYR A 91 9.58 -6.04 -9.05
N HIS A 92 9.83 -6.02 -10.37
CA HIS A 92 11.16 -5.77 -10.90
C HIS A 92 11.67 -4.37 -10.53
N ILE A 93 10.86 -3.32 -10.76
CA ILE A 93 11.18 -1.94 -10.36
C ILE A 93 11.43 -1.86 -8.85
N ARG A 94 10.56 -2.49 -8.05
CA ARG A 94 10.72 -2.50 -6.59
C ARG A 94 12.04 -3.13 -6.18
N LYS A 95 12.38 -4.29 -6.75
CA LYS A 95 13.65 -4.97 -6.48
C LYS A 95 14.85 -4.09 -6.84
N LEU A 96 14.83 -3.46 -8.02
CA LEU A 96 15.89 -2.53 -8.42
C LEU A 96 16.02 -1.34 -7.46
N SER A 97 14.90 -0.77 -7.02
CA SER A 97 14.92 0.30 -6.03
C SER A 97 15.51 -0.16 -4.70
N ASP A 98 15.13 -1.34 -4.21
CA ASP A 98 15.67 -1.90 -2.96
C ASP A 98 17.19 -2.19 -3.10
N GLU A 99 17.64 -2.70 -4.25
CA GLU A 99 19.07 -2.94 -4.52
C GLU A 99 19.88 -1.64 -4.56
N LEU A 100 19.35 -0.60 -5.19
CA LEU A 100 19.98 0.73 -5.21
C LEU A 100 20.02 1.33 -3.80
N CYS A 101 18.92 1.32 -3.06
CA CYS A 101 18.91 1.78 -1.67
C CYS A 101 19.98 1.05 -0.84
N LYS A 102 20.07 -0.28 -0.96
CA LYS A 102 21.08 -1.08 -0.26
C LYS A 102 22.51 -0.70 -0.65
N ALA A 103 22.78 -0.50 -1.94
CA ALA A 103 24.12 -0.11 -2.43
C ALA A 103 24.56 1.26 -1.90
N HIS A 104 23.60 2.14 -1.61
CA HIS A 104 23.81 3.46 -1.03
C HIS A 104 23.68 3.49 0.50
N ASN A 105 23.69 2.33 1.17
CA ASN A 105 23.54 2.17 2.62
C ASN A 105 22.24 2.75 3.19
N LEU A 106 21.17 2.77 2.40
CA LEU A 106 19.83 3.17 2.82
C LEU A 106 19.01 1.94 3.22
N SER A 107 17.97 2.18 4.03
CA SER A 107 17.02 1.16 4.44
C SER A 107 16.21 0.63 3.26
N ILE A 108 15.87 -0.65 3.34
CA ILE A 108 15.07 -1.36 2.34
C ILE A 108 13.80 -1.90 2.96
N ILE A 109 12.80 -2.21 2.13
CA ILE A 109 11.57 -2.80 2.62
C ILE A 109 11.76 -4.31 2.81
N ILE A 110 11.86 -4.74 4.06
CA ILE A 110 11.97 -6.17 4.39
C ILE A 110 10.71 -6.93 3.95
N PRO A 111 10.83 -7.98 3.11
CA PRO A 111 9.72 -8.84 2.75
C PRO A 111 9.11 -9.49 4.01
N GLY A 112 7.79 -9.42 4.17
CA GLY A 112 7.09 -9.99 5.33
C GLY A 112 6.94 -9.06 6.54
N GLY A 113 7.45 -7.82 6.47
CA GLY A 113 7.13 -6.78 7.45
C GLY A 113 5.67 -6.32 7.40
N GLU A 114 5.29 -5.40 8.29
CA GLU A 114 3.94 -4.84 8.29
C GLU A 114 3.58 -4.26 6.91
N ARG A 115 2.39 -4.63 6.42
CA ARG A 115 1.83 -4.08 5.19
C ARG A 115 1.69 -2.56 5.35
N GLY A 116 2.10 -1.81 4.33
CA GLY A 116 1.80 -0.38 4.23
C GLY A 116 0.29 -0.11 4.31
N LYS A 117 -0.11 0.78 5.21
CA LYS A 117 -1.51 1.18 5.41
C LYS A 117 -2.00 2.00 4.23
N LYS A 118 -3.27 1.85 3.84
CA LYS A 118 -3.85 2.75 2.83
C LYS A 118 -4.01 4.15 3.43
N TYR A 119 -4.01 5.20 2.60
CA TYR A 119 -4.20 6.58 3.06
C TYR A 119 -5.41 6.75 4.02
N LYS A 120 -6.58 6.19 3.64
CA LYS A 120 -7.78 6.24 4.48
C LYS A 120 -7.60 5.52 5.82
N GLU A 121 -6.84 4.44 5.86
CA GLU A 121 -6.52 3.68 7.08
C GLU A 121 -5.59 4.48 7.99
N ARG A 122 -4.53 5.09 7.42
CA ARG A 122 -3.61 5.98 8.15
C ARG A 122 -4.31 7.22 8.71
N GLN A 123 -5.15 7.88 7.92
CA GLN A 123 -5.98 9.00 8.36
C GLN A 123 -6.96 8.60 9.46
N SER A 124 -7.59 7.44 9.33
CA SER A 124 -8.53 6.92 10.34
C SER A 124 -7.84 6.63 11.67
N ASP A 125 -6.60 6.10 11.62
CA ASP A 125 -5.80 5.85 12.81
C ASP A 125 -5.34 7.14 13.49
N GLN A 126 -4.89 8.12 12.70
CA GLN A 126 -4.47 9.44 13.20
C GLN A 126 -5.62 10.23 13.83
N ASN A 127 -6.80 10.19 13.21
CA ASN A 127 -7.99 10.88 13.70
C ASN A 127 -8.73 10.11 14.81
N GLY A 128 -8.27 8.89 15.15
CA GLY A 128 -8.96 7.98 16.08
C GLY A 128 -10.39 7.63 15.66
N SER A 129 -10.77 7.89 14.41
CA SER A 129 -12.16 8.20 14.05
C SER A 129 -12.90 7.05 13.37
N THR A 130 -12.40 5.83 13.43
CA THR A 130 -13.17 4.68 12.93
C THR A 130 -13.55 3.74 14.04
N TRP A 131 -14.83 3.34 13.99
CA TRP A 131 -15.39 2.32 14.87
C TRP A 131 -14.56 1.02 14.86
N LYS A 132 -13.83 0.72 13.79
CA LYS A 132 -12.90 -0.43 13.70
C LYS A 132 -11.66 -0.26 14.58
N THR A 133 -11.04 0.92 14.58
CA THR A 133 -9.88 1.21 15.44
C THR A 133 -10.30 1.23 16.91
N GLN A 134 -11.46 1.82 17.22
CA GLN A 134 -12.03 1.80 18.56
C GLN A 134 -12.34 0.36 19.02
N LEU A 135 -13.05 -0.41 18.19
CA LEU A 135 -13.34 -1.82 18.45
C LEU A 135 -12.07 -2.64 18.68
N ARG A 136 -11.02 -2.45 17.87
CA ARG A 136 -9.74 -3.15 18.06
C ARG A 136 -9.06 -2.77 19.38
N ARG A 137 -9.09 -1.49 19.76
CA ARG A 137 -8.55 -1.02 21.05
C ARG A 137 -9.31 -1.64 22.22
N ASP A 138 -10.64 -1.65 22.13
CA ASP A 138 -11.50 -2.21 23.16
C ASP A 138 -11.33 -3.73 23.29
N ILE A 139 -11.29 -4.46 22.17
CA ILE A 139 -10.97 -5.90 22.16
C ILE A 139 -9.62 -6.16 22.83
N ASN A 140 -8.56 -5.44 22.44
CA ASN A 140 -7.23 -5.63 23.02
C ASN A 140 -7.19 -5.30 24.52
N PHE A 141 -7.94 -4.29 24.96
CA PHE A 141 -8.08 -3.95 26.37
C PHE A 141 -8.79 -5.06 27.15
N CYS A 142 -9.91 -5.57 26.63
CA CYS A 142 -10.67 -6.65 27.26
C CYS A 142 -9.84 -7.94 27.32
N ILE A 143 -9.13 -8.31 26.26
CA ILE A 143 -8.23 -9.48 26.25
C ILE A 143 -7.16 -9.37 27.34
N LYS A 144 -6.60 -8.17 27.56
CA LYS A 144 -5.57 -7.96 28.59
C LYS A 144 -6.12 -7.98 30.02
N SER A 145 -7.40 -7.69 30.19
CA SER A 145 -8.04 -7.50 31.50
C SER A 145 -8.87 -8.71 31.94
N ALA A 146 -9.24 -9.57 31.01
CA ALA A 146 -10.04 -10.76 31.26
C ALA A 146 -9.17 -11.94 31.68
N SER A 147 -9.61 -12.68 32.70
CA SER A 147 -9.01 -13.95 33.11
C SER A 147 -9.72 -15.16 32.50
N THR A 148 -10.98 -14.97 32.08
CA THR A 148 -11.84 -15.99 31.47
C THR A 148 -12.56 -15.45 30.22
N TYR A 149 -13.18 -16.34 29.45
CA TYR A 149 -13.97 -15.93 28.27
C TYR A 149 -15.21 -15.14 28.69
N GLU A 150 -15.85 -15.57 29.77
CA GLU A 150 -16.99 -14.92 30.39
C GLU A 150 -16.64 -13.49 30.83
N ASP A 151 -15.47 -13.28 31.44
CA ASP A 151 -14.97 -11.95 31.79
C ASP A 151 -14.77 -11.08 30.55
N PHE A 152 -14.22 -11.65 29.47
CA PHE A 152 -14.06 -10.92 28.20
C PHE A 152 -15.40 -10.47 27.63
N LEU A 153 -16.41 -11.35 27.62
CA LEU A 153 -17.76 -11.02 27.15
C LEU A 153 -18.40 -9.92 28.00
N LEU A 154 -18.27 -10.00 29.33
CA LEU A 154 -18.77 -8.98 30.26
C LEU A 154 -18.09 -7.63 30.02
N LEU A 155 -16.77 -7.59 29.85
CA LEU A 155 -16.02 -6.37 29.58
C LEU A 155 -16.40 -5.74 28.24
N MET A 156 -16.62 -6.56 27.20
CA MET A 156 -17.09 -6.10 25.90
C MET A 156 -18.53 -5.56 25.96
N LYS A 157 -19.44 -6.21 26.69
CA LYS A 157 -20.81 -5.73 26.94
C LYS A 157 -20.81 -4.43 27.74
N ALA A 158 -19.97 -4.30 28.77
CA ALA A 158 -19.82 -3.09 29.57
C ALA A 158 -19.34 -1.88 28.75
N LYS A 159 -18.59 -2.14 27.67
CA LYS A 159 -18.18 -1.12 26.69
C LYS A 159 -19.25 -0.80 25.63
N GLY A 160 -20.44 -1.40 25.72
CA GLY A 160 -21.58 -1.12 24.86
C GLY A 160 -21.64 -1.96 23.58
N TYR A 161 -20.86 -3.05 23.49
CA TYR A 161 -20.91 -3.96 22.34
C TYR A 161 -21.92 -5.09 22.55
N GLU A 162 -22.76 -5.33 21.54
CA GLU A 162 -23.60 -6.52 21.44
C GLU A 162 -22.79 -7.66 20.80
N ILE A 163 -22.77 -8.83 21.43
CA ILE A 163 -22.03 -10.00 20.96
C ILE A 163 -23.04 -11.03 20.46
N LYS A 164 -22.90 -11.46 19.21
CA LYS A 164 -23.80 -12.45 18.59
C LYS A 164 -23.15 -13.83 18.57
N GLY A 165 -23.90 -14.86 18.95
CA GLY A 165 -23.44 -16.26 18.99
C GLY A 165 -22.98 -16.73 20.38
N GLU A 166 -23.73 -16.37 21.43
CA GLU A 166 -23.37 -16.71 22.83
C GLU A 166 -23.47 -18.22 23.16
N SER A 167 -23.99 -19.05 22.25
CA SER A 167 -24.03 -20.51 22.37
C SER A 167 -23.05 -21.18 21.40
N PHE A 168 -22.06 -21.87 21.95
CA PHE A 168 -21.38 -22.95 21.22
C PHE A 168 -22.33 -24.15 21.22
N GLU A 169 -23.25 -24.21 20.25
CA GLU A 169 -23.84 -25.51 19.91
C GLU A 169 -22.76 -26.37 19.23
N GLU A 170 -22.61 -27.57 19.76
CA GLU A 170 -21.53 -28.54 19.55
C GLU A 170 -21.06 -28.66 18.09
N VAL A 171 -19.74 -28.47 17.86
CA VAL A 171 -19.10 -28.99 16.64
C VAL A 171 -17.81 -29.73 17.01
N LEU A 172 -17.99 -31.05 17.10
CA LEU A 172 -17.13 -32.23 16.90
C LEU A 172 -15.58 -32.15 17.01
N PRO A 173 -14.95 -33.26 17.47
CA PRO A 173 -13.58 -33.29 17.97
C PRO A 173 -12.52 -33.35 16.84
N ASN A 174 -11.32 -32.86 17.15
CA ASN A 174 -10.06 -33.03 16.42
C ASN A 174 -9.65 -31.99 15.36
N THR A 175 -9.73 -30.69 15.69
CA THR A 175 -8.75 -29.73 15.12
C THR A 175 -8.21 -28.79 16.20
N SER A 176 -6.90 -28.53 16.13
CA SER A 176 -6.13 -27.68 17.06
C SER A 176 -6.86 -26.37 17.40
N LEU A 177 -7.14 -26.19 18.68
CA LEU A 177 -7.93 -25.10 19.29
C LEU A 177 -7.39 -23.69 18.99
N SER A 178 -6.17 -23.56 18.47
CA SER A 178 -5.54 -22.26 18.19
C SER A 178 -5.94 -21.63 16.85
N ILE A 179 -6.35 -22.42 15.85
CA ILE A 179 -6.61 -21.93 14.47
C ILE A 179 -8.09 -21.54 14.27
N LEU A 180 -9.01 -22.23 14.94
CA LEU A 180 -10.45 -21.91 14.89
C LEU A 180 -10.77 -20.63 15.68
N TRP A 181 -9.98 -20.35 16.72
CA TRP A 181 -10.14 -19.19 17.61
C TRP A 181 -9.97 -17.83 16.89
N ILE A 182 -9.02 -17.73 15.96
CA ILE A 182 -8.79 -16.49 15.20
C ILE A 182 -9.87 -16.27 14.13
N LYS A 183 -10.41 -17.34 13.53
CA LYS A 183 -11.42 -17.25 12.47
C LYS A 183 -12.77 -16.76 12.99
N ASN A 184 -13.19 -17.19 14.18
CA ASN A 184 -14.47 -16.79 14.75
C ASN A 184 -14.47 -15.35 15.29
N VAL A 185 -13.38 -14.87 15.89
CA VAL A 185 -13.26 -13.48 16.38
C VAL A 185 -13.35 -12.45 15.25
N LEU A 186 -12.98 -12.81 14.01
CA LEU A 186 -13.11 -11.92 12.83
C LEU A 186 -14.53 -11.89 12.22
N SER A 187 -15.39 -12.89 12.50
CA SER A 187 -16.75 -12.99 11.93
C SER A 187 -17.77 -12.11 12.65
N VAL A 188 -17.56 -11.82 13.93
CA VAL A 188 -18.54 -11.16 14.81
C VAL A 188 -18.83 -9.69 14.46
N ALA A 189 -18.02 -9.04 13.60
CA ALA A 189 -18.18 -7.60 13.28
C ALA A 189 -18.68 -7.26 11.86
N VAL A 190 -19.08 -8.23 11.02
CA VAL A 190 -19.16 -7.97 9.55
C VAL A 190 -20.56 -7.74 8.96
N ARG A 191 -21.67 -7.97 9.67
CA ARG A 191 -23.02 -7.79 9.07
C ARG A 191 -23.88 -6.75 9.76
N ASN A 192 -23.56 -5.47 9.55
CA ASN A 192 -24.57 -4.39 9.52
C ASN A 192 -23.99 -3.07 8.96
N ARG A 193 -23.84 -2.96 7.64
CA ARG A 193 -24.01 -1.69 6.86
C ARG A 193 -23.88 -1.93 5.35
N LEU A 194 -24.67 -2.85 4.77
CA LEU A 194 -24.73 -3.04 3.31
C LEU A 194 -26.01 -2.49 2.66
N VAL A 195 -26.78 -1.66 3.38
CA VAL A 195 -27.89 -0.91 2.78
C VAL A 195 -27.72 0.55 3.14
N ARG A 196 -27.67 1.41 2.11
CA ARG A 196 -27.52 2.89 2.11
C ARG A 196 -26.07 3.42 2.17
N ASN A 197 -25.36 3.36 1.04
CA ASN A 197 -25.22 4.52 0.15
C ASN A 197 -24.40 4.18 -1.11
N THR A 198 -25.03 4.38 -2.25
CA THR A 198 -24.45 4.28 -3.60
C THR A 198 -23.66 5.55 -3.93
N GLN A 199 -22.63 5.39 -4.77
CA GLN A 199 -21.87 6.41 -5.53
C GLN A 199 -20.73 7.18 -4.82
N ARG A 200 -19.47 6.85 -5.18
CA ARG A 200 -18.58 7.69 -6.03
C ARG A 200 -17.13 7.14 -6.08
N ASN A 201 -16.72 6.92 -7.33
CA ASN A 201 -15.41 6.93 -8.00
C ASN A 201 -14.06 7.15 -7.27
N VAL A 202 -13.12 6.27 -7.65
CA VAL A 202 -11.75 6.46 -8.21
C VAL A 202 -10.55 6.84 -7.30
N SER A 203 -9.43 6.20 -7.65
CA SER A 203 -8.00 6.41 -7.34
C SER A 203 -7.43 5.68 -6.12
N GLY A 204 -6.63 4.66 -6.43
CA GLY A 204 -5.75 3.98 -5.48
C GLY A 204 -4.40 4.68 -5.46
N ASN A 205 -3.95 5.06 -4.26
CA ASN A 205 -2.58 5.47 -3.99
C ASN A 205 -2.02 4.52 -2.92
N ALA A 206 -0.89 3.90 -3.23
CA ALA A 206 -0.09 3.13 -2.29
C ALA A 206 1.21 3.89 -2.04
N SER A 207 1.27 4.62 -0.95
CA SER A 207 2.50 5.12 -0.33
C SER A 207 2.42 4.85 1.17
N LYS A 208 3.58 4.67 1.80
CA LYS A 208 3.75 4.45 3.24
C LYS A 208 3.19 5.62 4.05
#